data_AF-A0A6A8T123-F1
#
_entry.id   AF-A0A6A8T123-F1
#
_cell.length_a   1.000
_cell.length_b   1.000
_cell.length_c   1.000
_cell.angle_alpha   90.00
_cell.angle_beta   90.00
_cell.angle_gamma   90.00
#
_symmetry.space_group_name_H-M   'P 1'
#
loop_
_entity.id
_entity.type
_entity.pdbx_description
1 polymer ?
#
loop_
_entity_poly.entity_id
_entity_poly.type
_entity_poly.pdbx_seq_one_letter_code
_entity_poly.pdbx_strand_id
1 'polypeptide(L)'
;MALEDFARQYNQGLFDEITSPDSKQERAWKLIEEAYHYHEEDPSRSQEFLTEALKLDPENLDAKQMLLTFQSPLEHLKGLIALEKEQRSKWDQGPKMGWANLDERPYLSLKYNLAKFYLSNSMKRFAIKEFEEILEIDVQDHMGVCYELMATYCNLEEFDKAKSFFECEQMEYHEEDLMIVPMMTVSLMTGHSEDADFYFDLLYAKNPEFENYLKMIEQGDEERLVAETLKVNPILFEANSMQSLLMVFNQVVDLSQSEYYFTWLIEKYRAKRPQRHVAKKKNPELHKLIRELEKSIEPSKALQGLSISVERILRQHSLIEFKDFKKKTEEEVAAIRGVGKVSMEILKENGVVFKKKRKKK
;
A
#
# COMPACT_ATOMS: atom_id res chain seq x y z
N MET A 1 -37.45 0.04 -9.56
CA MET A 1 -38.51 -0.26 -8.57
C MET A 1 -38.01 -0.23 -7.12
N ALA A 2 -37.21 -1.18 -6.60
CA ALA A 2 -36.83 -1.16 -5.17
C ALA A 2 -36.00 0.06 -4.73
N LEU A 3 -35.07 0.54 -5.56
CA LEU A 3 -34.25 1.73 -5.30
C LEU A 3 -35.03 3.05 -5.35
N GLU A 4 -36.03 3.12 -6.23
CA GLU A 4 -36.90 4.30 -6.35
C GLU A 4 -37.92 4.36 -5.22
N ASP A 5 -38.43 3.21 -4.76
CA ASP A 5 -39.28 3.13 -3.57
C ASP A 5 -38.50 3.49 -2.30
N PHE A 6 -37.24 3.05 -2.19
CA PHE A 6 -36.36 3.43 -1.07
C PHE A 6 -36.09 4.94 -1.06
N ALA A 7 -35.69 5.51 -2.21
CA ALA A 7 -35.45 6.95 -2.33
C ALA A 7 -36.72 7.78 -2.08
N ARG A 8 -37.89 7.26 -2.47
CA ARG A 8 -39.17 7.91 -2.20
C ARG A 8 -39.55 7.86 -0.72
N GLN A 9 -39.32 6.73 -0.04
CA GLN A 9 -39.58 6.58 1.39
C GLN A 9 -38.65 7.45 2.24
N TYR A 10 -37.37 7.54 1.88
CA TYR A 10 -36.38 8.42 2.52
C TYR A 10 -36.76 9.90 2.37
N ASN A 11 -37.08 10.34 1.15
CA ASN A 11 -37.45 11.73 0.88
C ASN A 11 -38.82 12.13 1.45
N GLN A 12 -39.67 11.16 1.81
CA GLN A 12 -40.97 11.39 2.45
C GLN A 12 -40.88 11.42 3.99
N GLY A 13 -39.68 11.29 4.57
CA GLY A 13 -39.49 11.30 6.02
C GLY A 13 -40.13 10.10 6.75
N LEU A 14 -40.51 9.04 6.02
CA LEU A 14 -41.10 7.82 6.60
C LEU A 14 -40.08 7.00 7.42
N PHE A 15 -38.79 7.32 7.30
CA PHE A 15 -37.74 6.81 8.18
C PHE A 15 -37.44 7.74 9.38
N ASP A 16 -37.95 8.97 9.39
CA ASP A 16 -37.75 9.91 10.51
C ASP A 16 -38.51 9.47 11.78
N GLU A 17 -39.48 8.55 11.66
CA GLU A 17 -40.14 7.93 12.82
C GLU A 17 -39.24 6.94 13.59
N ILE A 18 -38.09 6.53 13.03
CA ILE A 18 -37.12 5.63 13.72
C ILE A 18 -36.07 6.41 14.52
N THR A 19 -35.84 7.69 14.22
CA THR A 19 -34.84 8.53 14.90
C THR A 19 -35.52 9.70 15.61
N SER A 20 -36.09 9.42 16.79
CA SER A 20 -36.13 10.48 17.81
C SER A 20 -34.67 10.86 18.10
N PRO A 21 -34.25 12.15 17.95
CA PRO A 21 -32.87 12.62 18.16
C PRO A 21 -32.28 12.43 19.57
N ASP A 22 -32.93 11.60 20.39
CA ASP A 22 -32.76 11.45 21.83
C ASP A 22 -32.94 10.00 22.33
N SER A 23 -32.88 9.00 21.44
CA SER A 23 -32.95 7.59 21.87
C SER A 23 -31.77 7.21 22.78
N LYS A 24 -31.99 6.27 23.70
CA LYS A 24 -30.90 5.77 24.57
C LYS A 24 -29.77 5.15 23.74
N GLN A 25 -30.12 4.47 22.64
CA GLN A 25 -29.16 3.85 21.73
C GLN A 25 -28.29 4.90 21.03
N GLU A 26 -28.88 5.97 20.50
CA GLU A 26 -28.09 7.03 19.83
C GLU A 26 -27.13 7.73 20.81
N ARG A 27 -27.58 7.95 22.06
CA ARG A 27 -26.72 8.49 23.11
C ARG A 27 -25.60 7.53 23.50
N ALA A 28 -25.89 6.23 23.56
CA ALA A 28 -24.86 5.20 23.79
C ALA A 28 -23.82 5.21 22.65
N TRP A 29 -24.25 5.30 21.39
CA TRP A 29 -23.37 5.39 20.23
C TRP A 29 -22.42 6.60 20.28
N LYS A 30 -22.93 7.79 20.62
CA LYS A 30 -22.08 8.98 20.80
C LYS A 30 -21.01 8.78 21.87
N LEU A 31 -21.36 8.11 22.98
CA LEU A 31 -20.39 7.77 24.02
C LEU A 31 -19.35 6.75 23.55
N ILE A 32 -19.73 5.78 22.72
CA ILE A 32 -18.81 4.81 22.13
C ILE A 32 -17.84 5.51 21.17
N GLU A 33 -18.31 6.43 20.32
CA GLU A 33 -17.46 7.24 19.44
C GLU A 33 -16.43 8.07 20.24
N GLU A 34 -16.88 8.74 21.31
CA GLU A 34 -15.98 9.44 22.24
C GLU A 34 -14.98 8.47 22.88
N ALA A 35 -15.41 7.27 23.28
CA ALA A 35 -14.50 6.27 23.82
C ALA A 35 -13.40 5.87 22.82
N TYR A 36 -13.72 5.77 21.52
CA TYR A 36 -12.73 5.49 20.46
C TYR A 36 -11.69 6.60 20.36
N HIS A 37 -12.11 7.86 20.42
CA HIS A 37 -11.20 9.00 20.38
C HIS A 37 -10.20 9.02 21.54
N TYR A 38 -10.63 8.62 22.74
CA TYR A 38 -9.78 8.60 23.93
C TYR A 38 -9.08 7.26 24.19
N HIS A 39 -9.25 6.24 23.33
CA HIS A 39 -8.82 4.86 23.62
C HIS A 39 -7.32 4.75 23.93
N GLU A 40 -6.47 5.40 23.14
CA GLU A 40 -5.01 5.39 23.33
C GLU A 40 -4.51 6.51 24.26
N GLU A 41 -5.11 7.71 24.16
CA GLU A 41 -4.64 8.92 24.86
C GLU A 41 -5.05 8.95 26.34
N ASP A 42 -6.27 8.50 26.65
CA ASP A 42 -6.82 8.47 28.01
C ASP A 42 -7.70 7.20 28.23
N PRO A 43 -7.06 6.04 28.47
CA PRO A 43 -7.75 4.77 28.65
C PRO A 43 -8.79 4.77 29.78
N SER A 44 -8.57 5.56 30.83
CA SER A 44 -9.50 5.64 31.97
C SER A 44 -10.79 6.33 31.54
N ARG A 45 -10.67 7.45 30.83
CA ARG A 45 -11.82 8.19 30.31
C ARG A 45 -12.57 7.41 29.24
N SER A 46 -11.85 6.67 28.39
CA SER A 46 -12.47 5.74 27.42
C SER A 46 -13.32 4.67 28.13
N GLN A 47 -12.81 4.05 29.20
CA GLN A 47 -13.58 3.09 30.01
C GLN A 47 -14.81 3.71 30.69
N GLU A 48 -14.71 4.96 31.17
CA GLU A 48 -15.85 5.68 31.74
C GLU A 48 -16.96 5.86 30.70
N PHE A 49 -16.63 6.32 29.49
CA PHE A 49 -17.60 6.49 28.42
C PHE A 49 -18.27 5.17 28.01
N LEU A 50 -17.50 4.08 27.90
CA LEU A 50 -18.05 2.76 27.60
C LEU A 50 -18.97 2.24 28.72
N THR A 51 -18.61 2.50 29.97
CA THR A 51 -19.43 2.13 31.12
C THR A 51 -20.75 2.89 31.13
N GLU A 52 -20.73 4.20 30.82
CA GLU A 52 -21.96 5.00 30.68
C GLU A 52 -22.79 4.55 29.46
N ALA A 53 -22.15 4.22 28.34
CA ALA A 53 -22.83 3.68 27.16
C ALA A 53 -23.60 2.40 27.49
N LEU A 54 -22.98 1.47 28.24
CA LEU A 54 -23.63 0.21 28.66
C LEU A 54 -24.73 0.40 29.71
N LYS A 55 -24.78 1.51 30.45
CA LYS A 55 -25.95 1.84 31.29
C LYS A 55 -27.16 2.23 30.44
N LEU A 56 -26.93 2.82 29.27
CA LEU A 56 -27.97 3.23 28.34
C LEU A 56 -28.42 2.08 27.45
N ASP A 57 -27.47 1.29 26.95
CA ASP A 57 -27.69 0.11 26.10
C ASP A 57 -26.84 -1.08 26.60
N PRO A 58 -27.36 -1.86 27.57
CA PRO A 58 -26.63 -2.97 28.17
C PRO A 58 -26.28 -4.11 27.21
N GLU A 59 -26.93 -4.19 26.04
CA GLU A 59 -26.70 -5.25 25.06
C GLU A 59 -25.74 -4.85 23.94
N ASN A 60 -25.25 -3.61 23.95
CA ASN A 60 -24.34 -3.10 22.93
C ASN A 60 -23.03 -3.92 22.87
N LEU A 61 -22.84 -4.66 21.77
CA LEU A 61 -21.69 -5.55 21.62
C LEU A 61 -20.38 -4.79 21.37
N ASP A 62 -20.41 -3.66 20.69
CA ASP A 62 -19.19 -2.89 20.40
C ASP A 62 -18.61 -2.33 21.70
N ALA A 63 -19.45 -1.78 22.58
CA ALA A 63 -19.02 -1.32 23.90
C ALA A 63 -18.49 -2.46 24.78
N LYS A 64 -19.18 -3.62 24.80
CA LYS A 64 -18.73 -4.81 25.55
C LYS A 64 -17.36 -5.29 25.06
N GLN A 65 -17.17 -5.40 23.75
CA GLN A 65 -15.89 -5.82 23.15
C GLN A 65 -14.78 -4.82 23.43
N MET A 66 -15.05 -3.53 23.25
CA MET A 66 -14.06 -2.49 23.47
C MET A 66 -13.59 -2.44 24.94
N LEU A 67 -14.48 -2.65 25.91
CA LEU A 67 -14.09 -2.76 27.32
C LEU A 67 -13.13 -3.92 27.60
N LEU A 68 -13.25 -5.03 26.87
CA LEU A 68 -12.36 -6.17 27.03
C LEU A 68 -10.92 -5.84 26.59
N THR A 69 -10.73 -4.86 25.71
CA THR A 69 -9.38 -4.45 25.24
C THR A 69 -8.52 -3.86 26.36
N PHE A 70 -9.12 -3.36 27.45
CA PHE A 70 -8.40 -2.86 28.63
C PHE A 70 -8.01 -3.96 29.62
N GLN A 71 -8.48 -5.19 29.40
CA GLN A 71 -8.15 -6.32 30.25
C GLN A 71 -6.82 -6.95 29.84
N SER A 72 -6.29 -7.83 30.69
CA SER A 72 -5.16 -8.68 30.26
C SER A 72 -5.55 -9.51 29.04
N PRO A 73 -4.60 -9.87 28.14
CA PRO A 73 -4.92 -10.69 26.96
C PRO A 73 -5.68 -11.99 27.26
N LEU A 74 -5.42 -12.61 28.42
CA LEU A 74 -6.12 -13.82 28.85
C LEU A 74 -7.60 -13.57 29.17
N GLU A 75 -7.90 -12.51 29.93
CA GLU A 75 -9.29 -12.15 30.25
C GLU A 75 -10.01 -11.53 29.05
N HIS A 76 -9.29 -10.81 28.17
CA HIS A 76 -9.81 -10.32 26.90
C HIS A 76 -10.29 -11.50 26.03
N LEU A 77 -9.42 -12.47 25.76
CA LEU A 77 -9.79 -13.65 24.97
C LEU A 77 -10.97 -14.42 25.58
N LYS A 78 -10.91 -14.67 26.88
CA LYS A 78 -11.97 -15.36 27.62
C LYS A 78 -13.30 -14.61 27.53
N GLY A 79 -13.26 -13.28 27.60
CA GLY A 79 -14.42 -12.41 27.42
C GLY A 79 -15.00 -12.49 26.02
N LEU A 80 -14.17 -12.42 24.97
CA LEU A 80 -14.63 -12.53 23.58
C LEU A 80 -15.27 -13.89 23.31
N ILE A 81 -14.66 -14.99 23.77
CA ILE A 81 -15.23 -16.35 23.65
C ILE A 81 -16.57 -16.46 24.39
N ALA A 82 -16.68 -15.86 25.58
CA ALA A 82 -17.92 -15.88 26.34
C ALA A 82 -19.04 -15.09 25.63
N LEU A 83 -18.71 -13.90 25.10
CA LEU A 83 -19.65 -13.10 24.30
C LEU A 83 -20.06 -13.85 23.03
N GLU A 84 -19.12 -14.44 22.29
CA GLU A 84 -19.40 -15.18 21.06
C GLU A 84 -20.40 -16.30 21.34
N LYS A 85 -20.15 -17.08 22.40
CA LYS A 85 -21.04 -18.17 22.82
C LYS A 85 -22.44 -17.69 23.20
N GLU A 86 -22.53 -16.55 23.91
CA GLU A 86 -23.81 -15.95 24.29
C GLU A 86 -24.60 -15.50 23.04
N GLN A 87 -23.92 -14.80 22.12
CA GLN A 87 -24.54 -14.18 20.96
C GLN A 87 -24.89 -15.19 19.88
N ARG A 88 -24.09 -16.26 19.72
CA ARG A 88 -24.39 -17.37 18.80
C ARG A 88 -25.79 -17.93 19.01
N SER A 89 -26.20 -18.11 20.27
CA SER A 89 -27.53 -18.64 20.59
C SER A 89 -28.67 -17.71 20.14
N LYS A 90 -28.43 -16.39 20.15
CA LYS A 90 -29.40 -15.38 19.67
C LYS A 90 -29.40 -15.34 18.14
N TRP A 91 -28.21 -15.34 17.54
CA TRP A 91 -28.02 -15.35 16.09
C TRP A 91 -28.67 -16.57 15.42
N ASP A 92 -28.54 -17.77 16.01
CA ASP A 92 -29.11 -19.01 15.47
C ASP A 92 -30.65 -18.98 15.35
N GLN A 93 -31.32 -18.12 16.10
CA GLN A 93 -32.77 -17.94 16.08
C GLN A 93 -33.23 -16.87 15.08
N GLY A 94 -32.29 -16.07 14.56
CA GLY A 94 -32.56 -14.97 13.63
C GLY A 94 -32.55 -15.42 12.16
N PRO A 95 -33.02 -14.55 11.25
CA PRO A 95 -32.80 -14.74 9.82
C PRO A 95 -31.29 -14.70 9.50
N LYS A 96 -30.84 -15.57 8.60
CA LYS A 96 -29.43 -15.70 8.19
C LYS A 96 -29.25 -15.10 6.81
N MET A 97 -28.98 -13.80 6.77
CA MET A 97 -28.85 -13.01 5.54
C MET A 97 -27.48 -12.31 5.43
N GLY A 98 -26.56 -12.61 6.37
CA GLY A 98 -25.21 -12.07 6.36
C GLY A 98 -25.17 -10.57 6.61
N TRP A 99 -24.20 -9.89 6.03
CA TRP A 99 -23.96 -8.46 6.30
C TRP A 99 -25.10 -7.52 5.85
N ALA A 100 -25.96 -7.98 4.93
CA ALA A 100 -27.13 -7.25 4.49
C ALA A 100 -28.16 -7.05 5.61
N ASN A 101 -28.14 -7.91 6.63
CA ASN A 101 -28.97 -7.77 7.83
C ASN A 101 -28.22 -6.99 8.90
N LEU A 102 -28.74 -5.80 9.23
CA LEU A 102 -28.14 -4.91 10.22
C LEU A 102 -28.04 -5.55 11.62
N ASP A 103 -28.97 -6.45 11.95
CA ASP A 103 -28.99 -7.11 13.26
C ASP A 103 -27.89 -8.19 13.39
N GLU A 104 -27.37 -8.70 12.27
CA GLU A 104 -26.27 -9.69 12.25
C GLU A 104 -24.89 -9.04 12.32
N ARG A 105 -24.76 -7.76 11.92
CA ARG A 105 -23.46 -7.07 11.85
C ARG A 105 -22.72 -7.06 13.18
N PRO A 106 -23.34 -6.78 14.35
CA PRO A 106 -22.64 -6.83 15.62
C PRO A 106 -22.05 -8.22 15.94
N TYR A 107 -22.74 -9.29 15.54
CA TYR A 107 -22.24 -10.66 15.72
C TYR A 107 -21.09 -10.98 14.76
N LEU A 108 -21.19 -10.57 13.48
CA LEU A 108 -20.10 -10.72 12.51
C LEU A 108 -18.85 -9.94 12.93
N SER A 109 -19.01 -8.69 13.40
CA SER A 109 -17.93 -7.89 13.99
C SER A 109 -17.28 -8.59 15.18
N LEU A 110 -18.08 -9.24 16.05
CA LEU A 110 -17.56 -10.02 17.17
C LEU A 110 -16.71 -11.21 16.72
N LYS A 111 -17.18 -11.98 15.73
CA LYS A 111 -16.39 -13.08 15.16
C LYS A 111 -15.10 -12.57 14.52
N TYR A 112 -15.17 -11.47 13.78
CA TYR A 112 -14.00 -10.86 13.16
C TYR A 112 -12.99 -10.41 14.21
N ASN A 113 -13.42 -9.69 15.24
CA ASN A 113 -12.54 -9.24 16.33
C ASN A 113 -11.91 -10.42 17.10
N LEU A 114 -12.66 -11.51 17.30
CA LEU A 114 -12.12 -12.74 17.86
C LEU A 114 -11.06 -13.38 16.94
N ALA A 115 -11.31 -13.44 15.64
CA ALA A 115 -10.35 -13.92 14.63
C ALA A 115 -9.07 -13.06 14.61
N LYS A 116 -9.22 -11.74 14.65
CA LYS A 116 -8.11 -10.77 14.73
C LYS A 116 -7.31 -10.91 16.01
N PHE A 117 -7.96 -11.14 17.15
CA PHE A 117 -7.28 -11.45 18.40
C PHE A 117 -6.44 -12.74 18.27
N TYR A 118 -7.02 -13.80 17.70
CA TYR A 118 -6.28 -15.04 17.46
C TYR A 118 -5.07 -14.80 16.56
N LEU A 119 -5.25 -14.07 15.45
CA LEU A 119 -4.20 -13.79 14.48
C LEU A 119 -3.05 -12.98 15.10
N SER A 120 -3.35 -11.91 15.85
CA SER A 120 -2.33 -11.08 16.52
C SER A 120 -1.53 -11.83 17.59
N ASN A 121 -2.07 -12.94 18.10
CA ASN A 121 -1.41 -13.83 19.05
C ASN A 121 -0.88 -15.12 18.39
N SER A 122 -0.72 -15.14 17.06
CA SER A 122 -0.21 -16.29 16.28
C SER A 122 -1.04 -17.57 16.38
N MET A 123 -2.27 -17.50 16.87
CA MET A 123 -3.21 -18.61 17.02
C MET A 123 -3.95 -18.90 15.70
N LYS A 124 -3.18 -19.06 14.61
CA LYS A 124 -3.65 -19.07 13.21
C LYS A 124 -4.79 -20.08 12.94
N ARG A 125 -4.74 -21.28 13.52
CA ARG A 125 -5.79 -22.31 13.34
C ARG A 125 -7.15 -21.91 13.92
N PHE A 126 -7.15 -21.16 15.02
CA PHE A 126 -8.39 -20.64 15.60
C PHE A 126 -8.92 -19.46 14.76
N ALA A 127 -8.04 -18.59 14.28
CA ALA A 127 -8.42 -17.50 13.37
C ALA A 127 -9.08 -18.02 12.08
N ILE A 128 -8.51 -19.04 11.43
CA ILE A 128 -9.07 -19.67 10.23
C ILE A 128 -10.52 -20.10 10.46
N LYS A 129 -10.80 -20.80 11.58
CA LYS A 129 -12.14 -21.27 11.88
C LYS A 129 -13.15 -20.13 11.95
N GLU A 130 -12.77 -19.01 12.57
CA GLU A 130 -13.64 -17.85 12.68
C GLU A 130 -13.84 -17.17 11.31
N PHE A 131 -12.79 -17.05 10.51
CA PHE A 131 -12.85 -16.46 9.15
C PHE A 131 -13.65 -17.30 8.17
N GLU A 132 -13.45 -18.63 8.14
CA GLU A 132 -14.25 -19.55 7.32
C GLU A 132 -15.73 -19.40 7.65
N GLU A 133 -16.09 -19.39 8.94
CA GLU A 133 -17.49 -19.23 9.36
C GLU A 133 -18.06 -17.85 9.00
N ILE A 134 -17.25 -16.78 9.05
CA ILE A 134 -17.69 -15.45 8.57
C ILE A 134 -18.05 -15.50 7.09
N LEU A 135 -17.23 -16.13 6.25
CA LEU A 135 -17.49 -16.26 4.81
C LEU A 135 -18.67 -17.20 4.49
N GLU A 136 -18.94 -18.18 5.35
CA GLU A 136 -20.17 -18.99 5.26
C GLU A 136 -21.43 -18.16 5.54
N ILE A 137 -21.34 -17.19 6.45
CA ILE A 137 -22.46 -16.31 6.82
C ILE A 137 -22.62 -15.16 5.82
N ASP A 138 -21.52 -14.54 5.40
CA ASP A 138 -21.46 -13.42 4.46
C ASP A 138 -20.61 -13.76 3.23
N VAL A 139 -21.21 -14.51 2.31
CA VAL A 139 -20.56 -15.00 1.07
C VAL A 139 -20.04 -13.87 0.17
N GLN A 140 -20.61 -12.67 0.27
CA GLN A 140 -20.18 -11.49 -0.50
C GLN A 140 -18.96 -10.79 0.10
N ASP A 141 -18.47 -11.28 1.25
CA ASP A 141 -17.28 -10.80 1.94
C ASP A 141 -17.22 -9.27 2.12
N HIS A 142 -18.28 -8.68 2.67
CA HIS A 142 -18.33 -7.23 2.87
C HIS A 142 -17.26 -6.72 3.85
N MET A 143 -16.67 -7.61 4.64
CA MET A 143 -15.61 -7.30 5.60
C MET A 143 -14.20 -7.50 5.02
N GLY A 144 -14.05 -8.06 3.81
CA GLY A 144 -12.75 -8.31 3.20
C GLY A 144 -11.91 -9.38 3.92
N VAL A 145 -12.56 -10.34 4.56
CA VAL A 145 -11.94 -11.44 5.33
C VAL A 145 -11.17 -12.40 4.44
N CYS A 146 -11.49 -12.47 3.14
CA CYS A 146 -10.82 -13.38 2.21
C CYS A 146 -9.30 -13.21 2.18
N TYR A 147 -8.80 -11.98 2.20
CA TYR A 147 -7.37 -11.70 2.14
C TYR A 147 -6.66 -12.18 3.40
N GLU A 148 -7.29 -11.99 4.57
CA GLU A 148 -6.74 -12.45 5.85
C GLU A 148 -6.73 -13.97 5.93
N LEU A 149 -7.81 -14.62 5.47
CA LEU A 149 -7.90 -16.07 5.40
C LEU A 149 -6.82 -16.65 4.46
N MET A 150 -6.67 -16.07 3.27
CA MET A 150 -5.68 -16.49 2.29
C MET A 150 -4.24 -16.37 2.82
N ALA A 151 -3.89 -15.21 3.41
CA ALA A 151 -2.60 -15.03 4.05
C ALA A 151 -2.38 -16.00 5.22
N THR A 152 -3.45 -16.33 5.96
CA THR A 152 -3.37 -17.28 7.09
C THR A 152 -3.16 -18.71 6.62
N TYR A 153 -3.79 -19.15 5.52
CA TYR A 153 -3.49 -20.45 4.89
C TYR A 153 -2.04 -20.53 4.44
N CYS A 154 -1.54 -19.47 3.79
CA CYS A 154 -0.14 -19.38 3.37
C CYS A 154 0.80 -19.54 4.57
N ASN A 155 0.55 -18.79 5.65
CA ASN A 155 1.37 -18.83 6.88
C ASN A 155 1.33 -20.16 7.64
N LEU A 156 0.41 -21.08 7.31
CA LEU A 156 0.37 -22.45 7.82
C LEU A 156 0.82 -23.49 6.80
N GLU A 157 1.31 -23.05 5.64
CA GLU A 157 1.72 -23.91 4.52
C GLU A 157 0.60 -24.83 4.02
N GLU A 158 -0.67 -24.44 4.20
CA GLU A 158 -1.85 -25.21 3.77
C GLU A 158 -2.15 -24.99 2.28
N PHE A 159 -1.22 -25.45 1.41
CA PHE A 159 -1.29 -25.25 -0.04
C PHE A 159 -2.63 -25.69 -0.66
N ASP A 160 -3.10 -26.90 -0.37
CA ASP A 160 -4.32 -27.44 -0.97
C ASP A 160 -5.55 -26.59 -0.64
N LYS A 161 -5.62 -26.07 0.59
CA LYS A 161 -6.71 -25.18 1.01
C LYS A 161 -6.59 -23.81 0.36
N ALA A 162 -5.39 -23.24 0.35
CA ALA A 162 -5.13 -21.95 -0.30
C ALA A 162 -5.52 -22.01 -1.78
N LYS A 163 -5.11 -23.08 -2.49
CA LYS A 163 -5.43 -23.30 -3.90
C LYS A 163 -6.92 -23.49 -4.14
N SER A 164 -7.56 -24.37 -3.36
CA SER A 164 -9.02 -24.58 -3.46
C SER A 164 -9.81 -23.30 -3.19
N PHE A 165 -9.34 -22.48 -2.25
CA PHE A 165 -9.95 -21.19 -1.94
C PHE A 165 -9.73 -20.16 -3.04
N PHE A 166 -8.53 -20.09 -3.61
CA PHE A 166 -8.19 -19.21 -4.75
C PHE A 166 -9.02 -19.52 -6.00
N GLU A 167 -9.25 -20.80 -6.29
CA GLU A 167 -9.94 -21.28 -7.48
C GLU A 167 -11.48 -21.31 -7.35
N CYS A 168 -12.02 -20.93 -6.19
CA CYS A 168 -13.46 -20.93 -5.96
C CYS A 168 -14.16 -19.92 -6.88
N GLU A 169 -15.12 -20.39 -7.69
CA GLU A 169 -15.84 -19.56 -8.69
C GLU A 169 -16.60 -18.37 -8.08
N GLN A 170 -16.91 -18.43 -6.79
CA GLN A 170 -17.61 -17.36 -6.07
C GLN A 170 -16.67 -16.21 -5.66
N MET A 171 -15.36 -16.39 -5.80
CA MET A 171 -14.36 -15.40 -5.41
C MET A 171 -14.06 -14.44 -6.56
N GLU A 172 -14.67 -13.26 -6.54
CA GLU A 172 -14.44 -12.21 -7.55
C GLU A 172 -13.02 -11.60 -7.47
N TYR A 173 -12.31 -11.76 -6.34
CA TYR A 173 -11.03 -11.11 -6.03
C TYR A 173 -9.77 -11.95 -6.34
N HIS A 174 -9.89 -13.11 -6.98
CA HIS A 174 -8.77 -14.04 -7.19
C HIS A 174 -7.61 -13.44 -8.01
N GLU A 175 -7.86 -12.39 -8.81
CA GLU A 175 -6.81 -11.75 -9.61
C GLU A 175 -6.10 -10.57 -8.91
N GLU A 176 -6.37 -10.34 -7.63
CA GLU A 176 -5.73 -9.27 -6.87
C GLU A 176 -4.42 -9.73 -6.21
N ASP A 177 -3.46 -8.83 -6.11
CA ASP A 177 -2.15 -9.08 -5.51
C ASP A 177 -2.22 -9.63 -4.08
N LEU A 178 -3.23 -9.24 -3.30
CA LEU A 178 -3.51 -9.78 -1.97
C LEU A 178 -3.81 -11.28 -1.95
N MET A 179 -4.31 -11.84 -3.05
CA MET A 179 -4.56 -13.27 -3.22
C MET A 179 -3.40 -13.96 -3.93
N ILE A 180 -2.80 -13.28 -4.92
CA ILE A 180 -1.71 -13.83 -5.72
C ILE A 180 -0.41 -13.97 -4.91
N VAL A 181 -0.05 -12.98 -4.07
CA VAL A 181 1.21 -13.04 -3.29
C VAL A 181 1.21 -14.21 -2.30
N PRO A 182 0.15 -14.48 -1.50
CA PRO A 182 0.10 -15.66 -0.66
C PRO A 182 0.15 -16.94 -1.48
N MET A 183 -0.55 -17.02 -2.62
CA MET A 183 -0.49 -18.20 -3.50
C MET A 183 0.91 -18.45 -4.06
N MET A 184 1.58 -17.40 -4.56
CA MET A 184 2.98 -17.47 -5.00
C MET A 184 3.87 -17.96 -3.86
N THR A 185 3.65 -17.46 -2.64
CA THR A 185 4.46 -17.76 -1.47
C THR A 185 4.27 -19.18 -0.97
N VAL A 186 3.04 -19.62 -0.73
CA VAL A 186 2.77 -20.98 -0.29
C VAL A 186 3.18 -22.01 -1.35
N SER A 187 2.99 -21.71 -2.64
CA SER A 187 3.42 -22.60 -3.73
C SER A 187 4.93 -22.84 -3.68
N LEU A 188 5.72 -21.78 -3.56
CA LEU A 188 7.18 -21.91 -3.49
C LEU A 188 7.62 -22.68 -2.24
N MET A 189 7.09 -22.30 -1.08
CA MET A 189 7.53 -22.85 0.20
C MET A 189 7.13 -24.31 0.39
N THR A 190 6.10 -24.79 -0.33
CA THR A 190 5.65 -26.19 -0.29
C THR A 190 6.15 -27.04 -1.46
N GLY A 191 7.02 -26.48 -2.34
CA GLY A 191 7.67 -27.22 -3.43
C GLY A 191 6.87 -27.29 -4.74
N HIS A 192 5.76 -26.56 -4.86
CA HIS A 192 4.97 -26.43 -6.09
C HIS A 192 5.57 -25.37 -7.01
N SER A 193 6.77 -25.61 -7.52
CA SER A 193 7.54 -24.59 -8.28
C SER A 193 6.86 -24.12 -9.57
N GLU A 194 6.12 -25.00 -10.27
CA GLU A 194 5.38 -24.61 -11.47
C GLU A 194 4.25 -23.63 -11.15
N ASP A 195 3.52 -23.87 -10.05
CA ASP A 195 2.48 -22.95 -9.56
C ASP A 195 3.09 -21.62 -9.09
N ALA A 196 4.23 -21.66 -8.38
CA ALA A 196 4.94 -20.45 -7.96
C ALA A 196 5.37 -19.58 -9.16
N ASP A 197 5.87 -20.21 -10.22
CA ASP A 197 6.24 -19.56 -11.47
C ASP A 197 5.03 -18.91 -12.15
N PHE A 198 3.89 -19.62 -12.18
CA PHE A 198 2.64 -19.10 -12.70
C PHE A 198 2.16 -17.86 -11.92
N TYR A 199 2.13 -17.93 -10.59
CA TYR A 199 1.66 -16.81 -9.76
C TYR A 199 2.62 -15.61 -9.80
N PHE A 200 3.92 -15.83 -9.96
CA PHE A 200 4.87 -14.74 -10.22
C PHE A 200 4.54 -14.01 -11.52
N ASP A 201 4.31 -14.75 -12.59
CA ASP A 201 3.97 -14.18 -13.91
C ASP A 201 2.62 -13.47 -13.89
N LEU A 202 1.64 -14.04 -13.17
CA LEU A 202 0.33 -13.43 -12.95
C LEU A 202 0.45 -12.11 -12.17
N LEU A 203 1.18 -12.09 -11.06
CA LEU A 203 1.42 -10.89 -10.27
C LEU A 203 2.10 -9.80 -11.08
N TYR A 204 3.11 -10.17 -11.87
CA TYR A 204 3.83 -9.27 -12.78
C TYR A 204 2.91 -8.65 -13.84
N ALA A 205 1.89 -9.38 -14.30
CA ALA A 205 0.91 -8.89 -15.26
C ALA A 205 -0.17 -8.02 -14.61
N LYS A 206 -0.59 -8.34 -13.38
CA LYS A 206 -1.73 -7.70 -12.70
C LYS A 206 -1.35 -6.45 -11.92
N ASN A 207 -0.19 -6.44 -11.26
CA ASN A 207 0.24 -5.31 -10.45
C ASN A 207 1.36 -4.50 -11.16
N PRO A 208 1.07 -3.29 -11.68
CA PRO A 208 2.06 -2.46 -12.38
C PRO A 208 3.22 -1.98 -11.49
N GLU A 209 3.04 -1.95 -10.17
CA GLU A 209 4.07 -1.55 -9.20
C GLU A 209 4.99 -2.69 -8.77
N PHE A 210 4.67 -3.94 -9.12
CA PHE A 210 5.48 -5.09 -8.71
C PHE A 210 6.92 -5.02 -9.25
N GLU A 211 7.13 -4.51 -10.47
CA GLU A 211 8.49 -4.33 -11.00
C GLU A 211 9.27 -3.28 -10.18
N ASN A 212 8.61 -2.23 -9.70
CA ASN A 212 9.23 -1.20 -8.86
C ASN A 212 9.58 -1.76 -7.48
N TYR A 213 8.68 -2.56 -6.90
CA TYR A 213 8.92 -3.29 -5.66
C TYR A 213 10.17 -4.18 -5.75
N LEU A 214 10.26 -5.00 -6.80
CA LEU A 214 11.42 -5.87 -7.05
C LEU A 214 12.72 -5.09 -7.26
N LYS A 215 12.69 -3.93 -7.93
CA LYS A 215 13.86 -3.04 -8.08
C LYS A 215 14.37 -2.53 -6.74
N MET A 216 13.46 -2.08 -5.85
CA MET A 216 13.84 -1.55 -4.53
C MET A 216 14.53 -2.63 -3.71
N ILE A 217 13.97 -3.84 -3.70
CA ILE A 217 14.53 -4.97 -2.97
C ILE A 217 15.87 -5.41 -3.53
N GLU A 218 16.01 -5.54 -4.86
CA GLU A 218 17.28 -5.92 -5.48
C GLU A 218 18.40 -4.91 -5.19
N GLN A 219 18.06 -3.63 -5.06
CA GLN A 219 19.00 -2.54 -4.78
C GLN A 219 19.34 -2.43 -3.28
N GLY A 220 18.63 -3.13 -2.40
CA GLY A 220 18.75 -2.97 -0.95
C GLY A 220 18.29 -1.60 -0.47
N ASP A 221 17.30 -1.00 -1.11
CA ASP A 221 16.76 0.32 -0.78
C ASP A 221 15.75 0.23 0.39
N GLU A 222 16.24 -0.22 1.56
CA GLU A 222 15.43 -0.43 2.76
C GLU A 222 14.79 0.86 3.26
N GLU A 223 15.51 1.99 3.21
CA GLU A 223 14.98 3.30 3.62
C GLU A 223 13.74 3.67 2.81
N ARG A 224 13.76 3.43 1.50
CA ARG A 224 12.60 3.70 0.64
C ARG A 224 11.46 2.74 0.92
N LEU A 225 11.73 1.44 1.12
CA LEU A 225 10.69 0.47 1.48
C LEU A 225 9.99 0.85 2.80
N VAL A 226 10.75 1.28 3.81
CA VAL A 226 10.19 1.81 5.07
C VAL A 226 9.38 3.08 4.81
N ALA A 227 9.91 4.02 4.02
CA ALA A 227 9.21 5.26 3.71
C ALA A 227 7.89 5.03 2.95
N GLU A 228 7.83 4.07 2.02
CA GLU A 228 6.57 3.70 1.35
C GLU A 228 5.62 2.97 2.29
N THR A 229 6.13 2.12 3.18
CA THR A 229 5.30 1.41 4.18
C THR A 229 4.62 2.38 5.14
N LEU A 230 5.32 3.43 5.57
CA LEU A 230 4.75 4.48 6.43
C LEU A 230 3.64 5.31 5.75
N LYS A 231 3.55 5.29 4.42
CA LYS A 231 2.47 5.95 3.67
C LYS A 231 1.23 5.07 3.49
N VAL A 232 1.32 3.78 3.83
CA VAL A 232 0.18 2.87 3.72
C VAL A 232 -0.91 3.35 4.66
N ASN A 233 -2.04 3.78 4.08
CA ASN A 233 -3.24 4.10 4.83
C ASN A 233 -4.21 2.91 4.70
N PRO A 234 -4.47 2.14 5.77
CA PRO A 234 -5.34 0.98 5.71
C PRO A 234 -6.79 1.30 5.30
N ILE A 235 -7.22 2.56 5.43
CA ILE A 235 -8.58 3.02 5.12
C ILE A 235 -8.74 3.32 3.63
N LEU A 236 -7.65 3.72 2.95
CA LEU A 236 -7.64 4.03 1.52
C LEU A 236 -7.02 2.87 0.76
N PHE A 237 -7.81 1.82 0.60
CA PHE A 237 -7.42 0.58 -0.05
C PHE A 237 -7.57 0.67 -1.58
N GLU A 238 -6.50 0.33 -2.30
CA GLU A 238 -6.50 0.15 -3.75
C GLU A 238 -5.73 -1.15 -4.06
N ALA A 239 -6.45 -2.15 -4.58
CA ALA A 239 -5.85 -3.42 -5.01
C ALA A 239 -4.86 -3.20 -6.15
N ASN A 240 -3.84 -4.08 -6.25
CA ASN A 240 -2.82 -4.01 -7.30
C ASN A 240 -2.01 -2.70 -7.31
N SER A 241 -1.78 -2.12 -6.13
CA SER A 241 -0.97 -0.92 -5.90
C SER A 241 0.36 -1.26 -5.21
N MET A 242 1.23 -0.26 -5.01
CA MET A 242 2.42 -0.43 -4.17
C MET A 242 2.03 -0.69 -2.71
N GLN A 243 0.95 -0.06 -2.23
CA GLN A 243 0.48 -0.15 -0.85
C GLN A 243 -0.06 -1.55 -0.55
N SER A 244 -0.85 -2.13 -1.45
CA SER A 244 -1.37 -3.50 -1.30
C SER A 244 -0.24 -4.54 -1.35
N LEU A 245 0.79 -4.35 -2.19
CA LEU A 245 2.00 -5.19 -2.17
C LEU A 245 2.70 -5.15 -0.82
N LEU A 246 2.99 -3.96 -0.31
CA LEU A 246 3.67 -3.80 0.98
C LEU A 246 2.86 -4.44 2.11
N MET A 247 1.54 -4.29 2.09
CA MET A 247 0.64 -4.90 3.05
C MET A 247 0.70 -6.43 2.99
N VAL A 248 0.54 -7.03 1.81
CA VAL A 248 0.48 -8.49 1.68
C VAL A 248 1.83 -9.15 1.92
N PHE A 249 2.93 -8.56 1.45
CA PHE A 249 4.27 -9.09 1.75
C PHE A 249 4.59 -9.01 3.24
N ASN A 250 4.08 -7.99 3.96
CA ASN A 250 4.16 -7.93 5.42
C ASN A 250 3.31 -9.03 6.11
N GLN A 251 2.17 -9.40 5.54
CA GLN A 251 1.33 -10.48 6.09
C GLN A 251 1.95 -11.87 5.94
N VAL A 252 2.73 -12.11 4.87
CA VAL A 252 3.44 -13.38 4.61
C VAL A 252 4.95 -13.29 4.89
N VAL A 253 5.35 -12.35 5.74
CA VAL A 253 6.75 -11.98 5.98
C VAL A 253 7.59 -13.16 6.50
N ASP A 254 7.02 -14.00 7.35
CA ASP A 254 7.69 -15.17 7.95
C ASP A 254 8.27 -16.11 6.87
N LEU A 255 7.56 -16.24 5.75
CA LEU A 255 7.95 -17.10 4.63
C LEU A 255 8.75 -16.34 3.57
N SER A 256 8.29 -15.13 3.24
CA SER A 256 8.86 -14.32 2.15
C SER A 256 10.22 -13.70 2.47
N GLN A 257 10.61 -13.62 3.75
CA GLN A 257 11.96 -13.19 4.16
C GLN A 257 13.01 -14.30 4.17
N SER A 258 12.63 -15.55 3.90
CA SER A 258 13.61 -16.63 3.81
C SER A 258 14.61 -16.39 2.66
N GLU A 259 15.88 -16.73 2.88
CA GLU A 259 16.93 -16.59 1.85
C GLU A 259 16.56 -17.36 0.56
N TYR A 260 15.88 -18.49 0.72
CA TYR A 260 15.37 -19.31 -0.39
C TYR A 260 14.34 -18.53 -1.22
N TYR A 261 13.30 -17.99 -0.58
CA TYR A 261 12.27 -17.22 -1.26
C TYR A 261 12.85 -15.98 -1.94
N PHE A 262 13.68 -15.23 -1.20
CA PHE A 262 14.30 -14.01 -1.70
C PHE A 262 15.17 -14.27 -2.94
N THR A 263 16.04 -15.28 -2.87
CA THR A 263 16.90 -15.68 -3.99
C THR A 263 16.06 -16.06 -5.21
N TRP A 264 15.03 -16.89 -5.04
CA TRP A 264 14.13 -17.28 -6.12
C TRP A 264 13.45 -16.05 -6.76
N LEU A 265 12.90 -15.15 -5.95
CA LEU A 265 12.18 -13.97 -6.40
C LEU A 265 13.08 -13.06 -7.25
N ILE A 266 14.31 -12.81 -6.80
CA ILE A 266 15.29 -11.98 -7.51
C ILE A 266 15.80 -12.67 -8.78
N GLU A 267 16.02 -13.99 -8.77
CA GLU A 267 16.41 -14.74 -9.96
C GLU A 267 15.32 -14.70 -11.04
N LYS A 268 14.04 -14.87 -10.66
CA LYS A 268 12.89 -14.72 -11.56
C LYS A 268 12.81 -13.31 -12.14
N TYR A 269 12.97 -12.30 -11.29
CA TYR A 269 12.99 -10.92 -11.75
C TYR A 269 14.11 -10.64 -12.75
N ARG A 270 15.33 -11.13 -12.47
CA ARG A 270 16.48 -10.98 -13.38
C ARG A 270 16.27 -11.70 -14.71
N ALA A 271 15.60 -12.85 -14.72
CA ALA A 271 15.27 -13.59 -15.93
C ALA A 271 14.22 -12.88 -16.81
N LYS A 272 13.27 -12.16 -16.20
CA LYS A 272 12.26 -11.35 -16.94
C LYS A 272 12.82 -10.08 -17.54
N ARG A 273 13.85 -9.48 -16.93
CA ARG A 273 14.50 -8.31 -17.53
C ARG A 273 15.01 -8.74 -18.91
N PRO A 274 14.65 -8.05 -20.01
CA PRO A 274 15.31 -8.29 -21.28
C PRO A 274 16.80 -8.17 -21.01
N GLN A 275 17.60 -9.13 -21.47
CA GLN A 275 19.06 -9.03 -21.45
C GLN A 275 19.44 -7.79 -22.25
N ARG A 276 19.37 -6.62 -21.62
CA ARG A 276 20.09 -5.44 -22.05
C ARG A 276 21.52 -5.94 -22.03
N HIS A 277 22.12 -6.05 -23.22
CA HIS A 277 23.57 -6.06 -23.35
C HIS A 277 24.08 -5.11 -22.29
N VAL A 278 24.75 -5.65 -21.28
CA VAL A 278 25.22 -4.86 -20.15
C VAL A 278 26.11 -3.80 -20.78
N ALA A 279 25.60 -2.58 -20.90
CA ALA A 279 26.45 -1.45 -21.20
C ALA A 279 27.42 -1.45 -20.03
N LYS A 280 28.64 -1.94 -20.28
CA LYS A 280 29.72 -2.08 -19.29
C LYS A 280 29.61 -0.90 -18.33
N LYS A 281 29.47 -1.18 -17.03
CA LYS A 281 29.62 -0.17 -15.96
C LYS A 281 30.76 0.74 -16.40
N LYS A 282 30.45 2.01 -16.70
CA LYS A 282 31.46 2.95 -17.22
C LYS A 282 32.63 2.93 -16.25
N ASN A 283 33.83 2.72 -16.78
CA ASN A 283 35.04 2.52 -16.00
C ASN A 283 35.14 3.63 -14.92
N PRO A 284 35.11 3.29 -13.62
CA PRO A 284 35.23 4.27 -12.54
C PRO A 284 36.48 5.14 -12.68
N GLU A 285 37.55 4.58 -13.23
CA GLU A 285 38.80 5.30 -13.55
C GLU A 285 38.58 6.34 -14.64
N LEU A 286 37.76 6.06 -15.67
CA LEU A 286 37.42 7.03 -16.72
C LEU A 286 36.63 8.21 -16.14
N HIS A 287 35.71 7.97 -15.21
CA HIS A 287 34.97 9.05 -14.53
C HIS A 287 35.85 9.85 -13.57
N LYS A 288 36.83 9.22 -12.92
CA LYS A 288 37.85 9.90 -12.14
C LYS A 288 38.75 10.76 -13.03
N LEU A 289 39.22 10.22 -14.17
CA LEU A 289 40.02 10.93 -15.15
C LEU A 289 39.27 12.12 -15.74
N ILE A 290 37.98 11.95 -16.06
CA ILE A 290 37.11 13.04 -16.54
C ILE A 290 37.01 14.16 -15.50
N ARG A 291 36.81 13.83 -14.22
CA ARG A 291 36.76 14.83 -13.13
C ARG A 291 38.11 15.52 -12.88
N GLU A 292 39.22 14.80 -13.04
CA GLU A 292 40.57 15.38 -12.92
C GLU A 292 40.91 16.28 -14.12
N LEU A 293 40.53 15.87 -15.34
CA LEU A 293 40.57 16.71 -16.53
C LEU A 293 39.71 17.96 -16.33
N GLU A 294 38.48 17.83 -15.84
CA GLU A 294 37.57 18.94 -15.56
C GLU A 294 38.14 19.93 -14.53
N LYS A 295 38.89 19.46 -13.52
CA LYS A 295 39.61 20.33 -12.56
C LYS A 295 40.84 21.02 -13.13
N SER A 296 41.44 20.46 -14.18
CA SER A 296 42.62 21.03 -14.85
C SER A 296 42.29 22.08 -15.92
N ILE A 297 41.00 22.25 -16.24
CA ILE A 297 40.54 23.24 -17.21
C ILE A 297 40.58 24.63 -16.58
N GLU A 298 41.38 25.53 -17.14
CA GLU A 298 41.42 26.92 -16.69
C GLU A 298 40.02 27.56 -16.74
N PRO A 299 39.60 28.25 -15.66
CA PRO A 299 38.30 28.89 -15.60
C PRO A 299 38.23 30.03 -16.61
N SER A 300 37.35 29.90 -17.59
CA SER A 300 37.07 30.97 -18.54
C SER A 300 36.18 32.02 -17.89
N LYS A 301 36.61 33.28 -17.91
CA LYS A 301 35.78 34.41 -17.46
C LYS A 301 34.52 34.58 -18.30
N ALA A 302 34.52 34.14 -19.56
CA ALA A 302 33.33 34.20 -20.40
C ALA A 302 32.25 33.21 -19.94
N LEU A 303 32.64 32.10 -19.33
CA LEU A 303 31.74 31.02 -18.92
C LEU A 303 31.43 31.02 -17.41
N GLN A 304 31.94 32.01 -16.68
CA GLN A 304 31.80 32.10 -15.23
C GLN A 304 30.32 32.13 -14.80
N GLY A 305 29.97 31.39 -13.75
CA GLY A 305 28.60 31.34 -13.23
C GLY A 305 27.64 30.45 -14.02
N LEU A 306 28.07 29.85 -15.15
CA LEU A 306 27.30 28.81 -15.82
C LEU A 306 27.37 27.49 -15.05
N SER A 307 26.32 26.67 -15.15
CA SER A 307 26.38 25.30 -14.65
C SER A 307 27.43 24.48 -15.43
N ILE A 308 28.07 23.53 -14.75
CA ILE A 308 29.13 22.66 -15.29
C ILE A 308 28.67 21.96 -16.59
N SER A 309 27.41 21.52 -16.63
CA SER A 309 26.81 20.87 -17.80
C SER A 309 26.77 21.80 -19.02
N VAL A 310 26.41 23.06 -18.83
CA VAL A 310 26.33 24.06 -19.90
C VAL A 310 27.73 24.49 -20.35
N GLU A 311 28.65 24.69 -19.41
CA GLU A 311 30.04 25.02 -19.70
C GLU A 311 30.68 23.96 -20.60
N ARG A 312 30.50 22.68 -20.26
CA ARG A 312 31.00 21.56 -21.06
C ARG A 312 30.45 21.56 -22.49
N ILE A 313 29.15 21.83 -22.65
CA ILE A 313 28.49 21.92 -23.96
C ILE A 313 29.11 23.06 -24.79
N LEU A 314 29.29 24.25 -24.20
CA LEU A 314 29.89 25.39 -24.90
C LEU A 314 31.35 25.11 -25.30
N ARG A 315 32.13 24.47 -24.42
CA ARG A 315 33.52 24.05 -24.71
C ARG A 315 33.58 23.03 -25.85
N GLN A 316 32.65 22.07 -25.92
CA GLN A 316 32.54 21.13 -27.05
C GLN A 316 32.25 21.83 -28.37
N HIS A 317 31.53 22.96 -28.33
CA HIS A 317 31.31 23.82 -29.49
C HIS A 317 32.42 24.85 -29.72
N SER A 318 33.58 24.70 -29.06
CA SER A 318 34.73 25.61 -29.12
C SER A 318 34.39 27.06 -28.74
N LEU A 319 33.42 27.24 -27.85
CA LEU A 319 33.00 28.52 -27.29
C LEU A 319 33.55 28.63 -25.88
N ILE A 320 34.80 29.08 -25.78
CA ILE A 320 35.55 29.07 -24.52
C ILE A 320 35.84 30.50 -24.07
N GLU A 321 36.45 31.30 -24.95
CA GLU A 321 36.86 32.66 -24.63
C GLU A 321 35.93 33.68 -25.29
N PHE A 322 35.95 34.92 -24.81
CA PHE A 322 35.16 36.02 -25.38
C PHE A 322 35.31 36.16 -26.91
N LYS A 323 36.50 35.87 -27.45
CA LYS A 323 36.80 35.94 -28.89
C LYS A 323 36.07 34.88 -29.72
N ASP A 324 35.69 33.75 -29.12
CA ASP A 324 35.06 32.64 -29.83
C ASP A 324 33.59 32.91 -30.11
N PHE A 325 32.92 33.54 -29.15
CA PHE A 325 31.53 33.99 -29.30
C PHE A 325 31.37 35.08 -30.37
N LYS A 326 32.40 35.89 -30.64
CA LYS A 326 32.39 36.87 -31.75
C LYS A 326 32.29 36.21 -33.14
N LYS A 327 32.51 34.90 -33.25
CA LYS A 327 32.42 34.14 -34.50
C LYS A 327 31.01 33.62 -34.78
N LYS A 328 30.16 33.52 -33.75
CA LYS A 328 28.78 33.02 -33.83
C LYS A 328 27.76 34.11 -33.51
N THR A 329 26.64 34.07 -34.18
CA THR A 329 25.48 34.91 -33.85
C THR A 329 24.83 34.43 -32.56
N GLU A 330 24.07 35.31 -31.91
CA GLU A 330 23.39 34.98 -30.65
C GLU A 330 22.44 33.79 -30.83
N GLU A 331 21.72 33.74 -31.97
CA GLU A 331 20.78 32.67 -32.27
C GLU A 331 21.47 31.33 -32.53
N GLU A 332 22.68 31.34 -33.13
CA GLU A 332 23.47 30.12 -33.32
C GLU A 332 23.97 29.54 -31.99
N VAL A 333 24.22 30.38 -31.00
CA VAL A 333 24.63 29.92 -29.66
C VAL A 333 23.42 29.46 -28.85
N ALA A 334 22.30 30.19 -28.92
CA ALA A 334 21.05 29.80 -28.26
C ALA A 334 20.43 28.52 -28.85
N ALA A 335 20.73 28.19 -30.10
CA ALA A 335 20.27 26.95 -30.75
C ALA A 335 21.07 25.71 -30.31
N ILE A 336 22.17 25.86 -29.56
CA ILE A 336 22.94 24.72 -29.06
C ILE A 336 22.09 23.99 -28.01
N ARG A 337 21.83 22.70 -28.25
CA ARG A 337 21.02 21.87 -27.35
C ARG A 337 21.64 21.86 -25.94
N GLY A 338 20.86 22.32 -24.97
CA GLY A 338 21.29 22.43 -23.57
C GLY A 338 21.77 23.83 -23.16
N VAL A 339 21.84 24.79 -24.08
CA VAL A 339 22.05 26.21 -23.76
C VAL A 339 20.68 26.88 -23.65
N GLY A 340 20.24 27.13 -22.41
CA GLY A 340 18.94 27.74 -22.11
C GLY A 340 18.97 29.27 -22.04
N LYS A 341 17.79 29.89 -21.88
CA LYS A 341 17.65 31.36 -21.75
C LYS A 341 18.52 31.93 -20.62
N VAL A 342 18.49 31.29 -19.44
CA VAL A 342 19.29 31.69 -18.28
C VAL A 342 20.79 31.65 -18.58
N SER A 343 21.26 30.65 -19.33
CA SER A 343 22.66 30.57 -19.74
C SER A 343 23.05 31.68 -20.71
N MET A 344 22.15 32.05 -21.62
CA MET A 344 22.36 33.17 -22.54
C MET A 344 22.40 34.52 -21.83
N GLU A 345 21.62 34.69 -20.76
CA GLU A 345 21.67 35.88 -19.89
C GLU A 345 23.01 35.98 -19.16
N ILE A 346 23.44 34.90 -18.50
CA ILE A 346 24.73 34.85 -17.80
C ILE A 346 25.90 35.12 -18.75
N LEU A 347 25.89 34.58 -19.97
CA LEU A 347 26.90 34.88 -20.98
C LEU A 347 26.97 36.38 -21.28
N LYS A 348 25.81 37.05 -21.44
CA LYS A 348 25.75 38.49 -21.69
C LYS A 348 26.24 39.31 -20.49
N GLU A 349 25.86 38.90 -19.27
CA GLU A 349 26.32 39.52 -18.02
C GLU A 349 27.84 39.42 -17.87
N ASN A 350 28.43 38.30 -18.28
CA ASN A 350 29.88 38.11 -18.33
C ASN A 350 30.58 38.99 -19.38
N GLY A 351 29.84 39.69 -20.24
CA GLY A 351 30.39 40.57 -21.29
C GLY A 351 30.64 39.86 -22.62
N VAL A 352 30.00 38.71 -22.87
CA VAL A 352 30.10 38.00 -24.15
C VAL A 352 29.45 38.80 -25.27
N VAL A 353 30.20 39.03 -26.36
CA VAL A 353 29.72 39.73 -27.55
C VAL A 353 29.60 38.77 -28.72
N PHE A 354 28.39 38.65 -29.27
CA PHE A 354 28.09 37.80 -30.42
C PHE A 354 28.32 38.53 -31.75
N LYS A 355 28.49 37.74 -32.81
CA LYS A 355 28.58 38.24 -34.19
C LYS A 355 27.27 38.93 -34.59
N LYS A 356 27.35 40.17 -35.09
CA LYS A 356 26.18 40.86 -35.67
C LYS A 356 25.77 40.19 -36.98
N LYS A 357 24.47 39.93 -37.16
CA LYS A 357 23.92 39.49 -38.45
C LYS A 357 24.18 40.56 -39.52
N ARG A 358 24.73 40.16 -40.68
CA ARG A 358 24.77 41.05 -41.86
C ARG A 358 23.33 41.33 -42.28
N LYS A 359 22.91 42.60 -42.27
CA LYS A 359 21.66 43.01 -42.92
C LYS A 359 21.76 42.59 -44.39
N LYS A 360 20.90 41.68 -44.85
CA LYS A 360 20.69 41.48 -46.29
C LYS A 360 20.23 42.83 -46.85
N LYS A 361 20.99 43.39 -47.79
CA LYS A 361 20.50 44.46 -48.66
C LYS A 361 19.52 43.86 -49.65
#